data_AF-A0A955T1Z0-F1
#
_entry.id   AF-A0A955T1Z0-F1
#
_cell.length_a   1.000
_cell.length_b   1.000
_cell.length_c   1.000
_cell.angle_alpha   90.00
_cell.angle_beta   90.00
_cell.angle_gamma   90.00
#
_symmetry.space_group_name_H-M   'P 1'
#
loop_
_entity.id
_entity.type
_entity.pdbx_description
1 polymer ?
#
loop_
_entity_poly.entity_id
_entity_poly.type
_entity_poly.pdbx_seq_one_letter_code
_entity_poly.pdbx_strand_id
1 'polypeptide(L)' 'MSSHQSARGFTLIEILIVIAIILILIAIALPNFLEAQTRAKVTKVKGEIRTAGIALEAYQTDWRQYPWGAELE' A
#
# COMPACT_ATOMS: atom_id res chain seq x y z
N MET A 1 -20.41 -20.76 51.25
CA MET A 1 -20.66 -19.34 50.94
C MET A 1 -19.83 -18.97 49.72
N SER A 2 -20.41 -19.08 48.52
CA SER A 2 -19.76 -18.72 47.27
C SER A 2 -20.16 -17.29 46.91
N SER A 3 -19.25 -16.34 47.12
CA SER A 3 -19.43 -14.94 46.74
C SER A 3 -19.43 -14.80 45.22
N HIS A 4 -20.61 -14.61 44.63
CA HIS A 4 -20.73 -14.19 43.23
C HIS A 4 -20.20 -12.76 43.07
N GLN A 5 -19.05 -12.63 42.39
CA GLN A 5 -18.55 -11.34 41.93
C GLN A 5 -19.33 -10.95 40.68
N SER A 6 -20.15 -9.90 40.79
CA SER A 6 -20.85 -9.31 39.65
C SER A 6 -19.83 -8.74 38.67
N ALA A 7 -19.79 -9.29 37.46
CA ALA A 7 -18.98 -8.76 36.37
C ALA A 7 -19.46 -7.33 36.03
N ARG A 8 -18.56 -6.36 36.05
CA ARG A 8 -18.83 -4.99 35.59
C ARG A 8 -18.95 -5.01 34.05
N GLY A 9 -20.06 -4.53 33.53
CA GLY A 9 -20.28 -4.34 32.09
C GLY A 9 -19.64 -3.04 31.58
N PHE A 10 -19.34 -2.99 30.28
CA PHE A 10 -18.87 -1.78 29.59
C PHE A 10 -19.94 -0.69 29.58
N THR A 11 -19.50 0.56 29.71
CA THR A 11 -20.39 1.72 29.56
C THR A 11 -20.49 2.15 28.09
N LEU A 12 -21.63 2.71 27.69
CA LEU A 12 -21.80 3.27 26.35
C LEU A 12 -20.84 4.44 26.08
N ILE A 13 -20.48 5.18 27.14
CA ILE A 13 -19.57 6.32 27.03
C ILE A 13 -18.12 5.89 26.74
N GLU A 14 -17.67 4.76 27.29
CA GLU A 14 -16.36 4.19 26.95
C GLU A 14 -16.26 3.85 25.47
N ILE A 15 -17.29 3.20 24.91
CA ILE A 15 -17.30 2.85 23.47
C ILE A 15 -17.36 4.12 22.60
N LEU A 16 -18.12 5.12 23.00
CA LEU A 16 -18.24 6.38 22.26
C LEU A 16 -16.90 7.13 22.17
N ILE A 17 -16.18 7.24 23.29
CA ILE A 17 -14.87 7.91 23.33
C ILE A 17 -13.85 7.14 22.48
N VAL A 18 -13.86 5.81 22.54
CA VAL A 18 -12.94 4.97 21.75
C VAL A 18 -13.16 5.19 20.25
N ILE A 19 -14.40 5.16 19.78
CA ILE A 19 -14.71 5.39 18.36
C ILE A 19 -14.32 6.80 17.94
N ALA A 20 -14.57 7.82 18.78
CA ALA A 20 -14.17 9.20 18.49
C ALA A 20 -12.66 9.32 18.27
N ILE A 21 -11.84 8.70 19.11
CA ILE A 21 -10.37 8.70 18.96
C ILE A 21 -9.95 7.96 17.68
N ILE A 22 -10.53 6.79 17.40
CA ILE A 22 -10.22 6.02 16.17
C ILE A 22 -10.52 6.85 14.92
N LEU A 23 -11.65 7.57 14.88
CA LEU A 23 -12.02 8.40 13.73
C LEU A 23 -11.04 9.57 13.52
N ILE A 24 -10.57 10.21 14.60
CA ILE A 24 -9.56 11.27 14.51
C ILE A 24 -8.26 10.72 13.93
N LEU A 25 -7.81 9.56 14.40
CA LEU A 25 -6.60 8.92 13.89
C LEU A 25 -6.73 8.54 12.41
N ILE A 26 -7.87 7.95 12.00
CA ILE A 26 -8.12 7.56 10.60
C ILE A 26 -8.19 8.80 9.70
N ALA A 27 -8.84 9.87 10.14
CA ALA A 27 -8.95 11.11 9.37
C ALA A 27 -7.57 11.69 8.97
N ILE A 28 -6.57 11.55 9.85
CA ILE A 28 -5.20 12.01 9.58
C ILE A 28 -4.40 10.94 8.81
N ALA A 29 -4.54 9.66 9.19
CA ALA A 29 -3.73 8.58 8.64
C ALA A 29 -4.11 8.18 7.21
N LEU A 30 -5.41 8.17 6.89
CA LEU A 30 -5.93 7.69 5.61
C LEU A 30 -5.40 8.48 4.39
N PRO A 31 -5.43 9.83 4.34
CA PRO A 31 -4.93 10.57 3.18
C PRO A 31 -3.44 10.31 2.94
N ASN A 32 -2.63 10.34 4.01
CA ASN A 32 -1.20 10.03 3.93
C ASN A 32 -0.94 8.59 3.44
N PHE A 33 -1.76 7.63 3.87
CA PHE A 33 -1.68 6.24 3.39
C PHE A 33 -2.01 6.11 1.90
N LEU A 34 -3.05 6.80 1.41
CA LEU A 34 -3.42 6.80 0.00
C LEU A 34 -2.35 7.45 -0.89
N GLU A 35 -1.76 8.55 -0.43
CA GLU A 35 -0.63 9.18 -1.10
C GLU A 35 0.59 8.24 -1.15
N ALA A 36 0.92 7.61 -0.03
CA ALA A 36 2.01 6.63 0.03
C ALA A 36 1.81 5.45 -0.92
N GLN A 37 0.58 4.91 -1.02
CA GLN A 37 0.23 3.87 -1.99
C GLN A 37 0.45 4.34 -3.43
N THR A 38 0.02 5.56 -3.75
CA THR A 38 0.18 6.13 -5.09
C THR A 38 1.65 6.31 -5.42
N ARG A 39 2.45 6.84 -4.49
CA ARG A 39 3.90 6.97 -4.63
C ARG A 39 4.58 5.61 -4.82
N ALA A 40 4.14 4.58 -4.09
CA ALA A 40 4.67 3.22 -4.22
C ALA A 40 4.39 2.64 -5.61
N LYS A 41 3.17 2.80 -6.13
CA LYS A 41 2.80 2.37 -7.50
C LYS A 41 3.65 3.08 -8.56
N VAL A 42 3.80 4.40 -8.45
CA VAL A 42 4.64 5.18 -9.37
C VAL A 42 6.09 4.74 -9.30
N THR A 43 6.63 4.50 -8.10
CA THR A 43 8.01 4.03 -7.90
C THR A 43 8.23 2.66 -8.52
N LYS A 44 7.26 1.74 -8.34
CA LYS A 44 7.29 0.41 -8.95
C LYS A 44 7.38 0.50 -10.47
N VAL A 45 6.44 1.21 -11.11
CA VAL A 45 6.42 1.35 -12.57
C VAL A 45 7.68 2.02 -13.10
N LYS A 46 8.19 3.05 -12.41
CA LYS A 46 9.48 3.68 -12.77
C LYS A 46 10.64 2.68 -12.72
N GLY A 47 10.67 1.81 -11.71
CA GLY A 47 11.67 0.74 -11.61
C GLY A 47 11.55 -0.30 -12.72
N GLU A 48 10.31 -0.70 -13.05
CA GLU A 48 10.03 -1.63 -14.15
C GLU A 48 10.47 -1.05 -15.51
N ILE A 49 10.14 0.21 -15.80
CA ILE A 49 10.58 0.89 -17.03
C ILE A 49 12.10 0.98 -17.10
N ARG A 50 12.77 1.34 -16.01
CA ARG A 50 14.24 1.38 -15.96
C ARG A 50 14.83 -0.01 -16.23
N THR A 51 14.25 -1.05 -15.65
CA THR A 51 14.69 -2.44 -15.86
C THR A 51 14.50 -2.87 -17.31
N ALA A 52 13.36 -2.52 -17.92
CA ALA A 52 13.11 -2.76 -19.33
C ALA A 52 14.11 -2.02 -20.23
N GLY A 53 14.41 -0.75 -19.93
CA GLY A 53 15.43 0.04 -20.65
C GLY A 53 16.81 -0.63 -20.61
N ILE A 54 17.25 -1.09 -19.43
CA ILE A 54 18.51 -1.83 -19.27
C ILE A 54 18.50 -3.11 -20.12
N ALA A 55 17.37 -3.85 -20.14
CA ALA A 55 17.25 -5.05 -20.96
C ALA A 55 17.32 -4.75 -22.46
N LEU A 56 16.71 -3.65 -22.91
CA LEU A 56 16.78 -3.19 -24.30
C LEU A 56 18.20 -2.77 -24.70
N GLU A 57 18.90 -2.04 -23.82
CA GLU A 57 20.31 -1.66 -24.02
C GLU A 57 21.23 -2.89 -24.08
N ALA A 58 20.99 -3.88 -23.22
CA ALA A 58 21.71 -5.16 -23.26
C ALA A 58 21.48 -5.90 -24.58
N TYR A 59 20.22 -6.01 -25.02
CA TYR A 59 19.89 -6.61 -26.32
C TYR A 59 20.56 -5.88 -27.48
N GLN A 60 20.52 -4.53 -27.49
CA GLN A 60 21.18 -3.74 -28.52
C GLN A 60 22.71 -3.97 -28.52
N THR A 61 23.31 -4.10 -27.33
CA THR A 61 24.75 -4.36 -27.21
C THR A 61 25.13 -5.70 -27.85
N ASP A 62 24.33 -6.74 -27.64
CA ASP A 62 24.57 -8.08 -28.15
C ASP A 62 24.28 -8.20 -29.66
N TRP A 63 23.17 -7.61 -30.13
CA TRP A 63 22.63 -7.82 -31.48
C TRP A 63 22.78 -6.61 -32.42
N ARG A 64 23.34 -5.50 -31.94
CA ARG A 64 23.49 -4.20 -32.64
C ARG A 64 22.19 -3.58 -33.16
N GLN A 65 21.05 -4.10 -32.75
CA GLN A 65 19.72 -3.60 -33.09
C GLN A 65 18.82 -3.70 -31.86
N TYR A 66 17.87 -2.78 -31.71
CA TYR A 66 16.81 -2.95 -30.72
C TYR A 66 15.85 -4.07 -31.17
N PRO A 67 15.09 -4.69 -30.24
CA PRO A 67 14.01 -5.59 -30.63
C PRO A 67 12.85 -4.75 -31.15
N TRP A 68 12.74 -4.60 -32.47
CA TRP A 68 11.63 -3.90 -33.11
C TRP A 68 10.53 -4.93 -33.27
N GLY A 69 9.31 -4.60 -32.80
CA GLY A 69 8.13 -5.47 -32.75
C GLY A 69 8.38 -6.90 -33.24
N ALA A 70 8.70 -7.82 -32.33
CA ALA A 70 8.59 -9.24 -32.63
C ALA A 70 7.18 -9.41 -33.18
N GLU A 71 7.06 -9.73 -34.48
CA GLU A 71 5.79 -9.92 -35.15
C GLU A 71 4.97 -10.89 -34.30
N LEU A 72 3.93 -10.36 -33.66
CA LEU A 72 2.99 -11.15 -32.87
C LEU A 72 2.15 -11.91 -33.89
N GLU A 73 2.62 -13.07 -34.33
CA GLU A 73 1.72 -14.13 -34.82
C GLU A 73 0.93 -14.75 -33.65
#